data_AF-A0A183FD46-F1
#
_entry.id   AF-A0A183FD46-F1
#
_cell.length_a   1.000
_cell.length_b   1.000
_cell.length_c   1.000
_cell.angle_alpha   90.00
_cell.angle_beta   90.00
_cell.angle_gamma   90.00
#
_symmetry.space_group_name_H-M   'P 1'
#
loop_
_entity.id
_entity.type
_entity.pdbx_description
1 polymer ?
#
loop_
_entity_poly.entity_id
_entity_poly.type
_entity_poly.pdbx_seq_one_letter_code
_entity_poly.pdbx_strand_id
1 'polypeptide(L)'
;MIEHWGYPAEIYTVTTEDGYILELHRIPYGKNEQKPTTPKQVVFMQHGLECSSSNWVANLPDESAGFMFADAGFDVWLGNMRGNTYSTKHINLSPKHDKFWQWTWDEMAKYDLESMIDKALNISGQQQLYYMGHSQGTLTMFSKLSLDQDFSKKIRKFFALAPVGSVKHIKGMLKVMADDFGLELDAFYDVVGAGEFLPNNWLMKIVAETVCGGLKLMAMAPFIAVVVIYGKRYIWTFTKSQKFIFKSVKGREPPKSQ
;
A
#
# COMPACT_ATOMS: atom_id res chain seq x y z
N MET A 1 -18.14 5.63 -4.12
CA MET A 1 -18.35 4.82 -2.89
C MET A 1 -18.87 5.68 -1.75
N ILE A 2 -18.17 6.76 -1.37
CA ILE A 2 -18.59 7.65 -0.27
C ILE A 2 -19.96 8.29 -0.54
N GLU A 3 -20.11 9.00 -1.66
CA GLU A 3 -21.36 9.69 -2.01
C GLU A 3 -22.55 8.73 -2.21
N HIS A 4 -22.29 7.49 -2.64
CA HIS A 4 -23.33 6.46 -2.79
C HIS A 4 -24.06 6.20 -1.47
N TRP A 5 -23.35 6.30 -0.34
CA TRP A 5 -23.92 6.14 1.00
C TRP A 5 -24.46 7.44 1.61
N GLY A 6 -24.50 8.54 0.85
CA GLY A 6 -25.03 9.84 1.27
C GLY A 6 -24.06 10.70 2.10
N TYR A 7 -22.79 10.33 2.19
CA TYR A 7 -21.77 11.15 2.85
C TYR A 7 -21.20 12.21 1.90
N PRO A 8 -20.83 13.40 2.39
CA PRO A 8 -20.05 14.36 1.62
C PRO A 8 -18.68 13.76 1.26
N ALA A 9 -18.24 13.95 0.03
CA ALA A 9 -16.93 13.52 -0.44
C ALA A 9 -16.17 14.68 -1.05
N GLU A 10 -14.90 14.82 -0.67
CA GLU A 10 -13.98 15.79 -1.28
C GLU A 10 -12.73 15.06 -1.75
N ILE A 11 -12.17 15.53 -2.87
CA ILE A 11 -10.92 15.01 -3.43
C ILE A 11 -9.89 16.14 -3.39
N TYR A 12 -8.69 15.80 -2.91
CA TYR A 12 -7.56 16.71 -2.90
C TYR A 12 -6.35 16.03 -3.54
N THR A 13 -5.48 16.83 -4.14
CA THR A 13 -4.17 16.35 -4.59
C THR A 13 -3.04 17.06 -3.85
N VAL A 14 -1.93 16.36 -3.71
CA VAL A 14 -0.66 16.91 -3.22
C VAL A 14 0.49 16.37 -4.05
N THR A 15 1.49 17.22 -4.30
CA THR A 15 2.73 16.82 -4.97
C THR A 15 3.81 16.61 -3.92
N THR A 16 4.44 15.43 -3.93
CA THR A 16 5.58 15.11 -3.06
C THR A 16 6.82 15.87 -3.48
N GLU A 17 7.81 15.98 -2.59
CA GLU A 17 9.09 16.64 -2.88
C GLU A 17 9.78 16.04 -4.11
N ASP A 18 9.71 14.72 -4.27
CA ASP A 18 10.30 14.00 -5.40
C ASP A 18 9.40 13.94 -6.64
N GLY A 19 8.19 14.53 -6.59
CA GLY A 19 7.38 14.84 -7.77
C GLY A 19 6.19 13.93 -8.04
N TYR A 20 5.89 12.95 -7.17
CA TYR A 20 4.68 12.14 -7.26
C TYR A 20 3.45 12.97 -6.89
N ILE A 21 2.34 12.76 -7.60
CA ILE A 21 1.08 13.45 -7.35
C ILE A 21 0.13 12.44 -6.72
N LEU A 22 -0.17 12.66 -5.44
CA LEU A 22 -0.99 11.78 -4.61
C LEU A 22 -2.40 12.35 -4.49
N GLU A 23 -3.40 11.48 -4.63
CA GLU A 23 -4.81 11.83 -4.44
C GLU A 23 -5.26 11.43 -3.03
N LEU A 24 -5.90 12.33 -2.30
CA LEU A 24 -6.51 12.08 -1.00
C LEU A 24 -8.02 12.18 -1.12
N HIS A 25 -8.72 11.29 -0.43
CA HIS A 25 -10.17 11.37 -0.26
C HIS A 25 -10.50 11.88 1.14
N ARG A 26 -11.54 12.70 1.26
CA ARG A 26 -11.96 13.26 2.53
C ARG A 26 -13.48 13.12 2.72
N ILE A 27 -13.88 12.74 3.93
CA ILE A 27 -15.26 12.77 4.41
C ILE A 27 -15.32 13.84 5.51
N PRO A 28 -15.71 15.08 5.20
CA PRO A 28 -15.58 16.21 6.12
C PRO A 28 -16.55 16.17 7.31
N TYR A 29 -17.67 15.45 7.21
CA TYR A 29 -18.68 15.28 8.27
C TYR A 29 -19.61 14.10 7.98
N GLY A 30 -20.36 13.65 8.99
CA GLY A 30 -21.32 12.55 8.88
C GLY A 30 -22.53 12.89 8.00
N LYS A 31 -23.16 11.87 7.41
CA LYS A 31 -24.25 12.04 6.42
C LYS A 31 -25.51 12.75 6.96
N ASN A 32 -25.75 12.66 8.27
CA ASN A 32 -26.89 13.28 8.94
C ASN A 32 -26.51 14.60 9.65
N GLU A 33 -25.27 15.06 9.46
CA GLU A 33 -24.77 16.28 10.08
C GLU A 33 -24.94 17.47 9.13
N GLN A 34 -25.25 18.64 9.68
CA GLN A 34 -25.13 19.88 8.92
C GLN A 34 -23.66 20.21 8.70
N LYS A 35 -23.35 20.93 7.61
CA LYS A 35 -21.99 21.37 7.34
C LYS A 35 -21.40 22.09 8.58
N PRO A 36 -20.29 21.61 9.14
CA PRO A 36 -19.72 22.17 10.37
C PRO A 36 -19.31 23.62 10.17
N THR A 37 -19.56 24.44 11.20
CA THR A 37 -19.11 25.84 11.26
C THR A 37 -17.75 26.00 11.95
N THR A 38 -17.29 24.97 12.66
CA THR A 38 -15.99 24.94 13.34
C THR A 38 -15.13 23.76 12.84
N PRO A 39 -13.80 23.89 12.86
CA PRO A 39 -12.90 22.80 12.49
C PRO A 39 -13.06 21.57 13.41
N LYS A 40 -13.29 20.41 12.80
CA LYS A 40 -13.33 19.11 13.48
C LYS A 40 -11.91 18.56 13.71
N GLN A 41 -11.79 17.63 14.66
CA GLN A 41 -10.57 16.86 14.83
C GLN A 41 -10.36 15.94 13.63
N VAL A 42 -9.12 15.85 13.15
CA VAL A 42 -8.78 15.05 11.97
C VAL A 42 -8.42 13.63 12.37
N VAL A 43 -8.96 12.66 11.64
CA VAL A 43 -8.45 11.28 11.60
C VAL A 43 -7.94 10.97 10.21
N PHE A 44 -6.67 10.61 10.11
CA PHE A 44 -6.02 10.21 8.88
C PHE A 44 -5.88 8.69 8.84
N MET A 45 -6.42 8.05 7.81
CA MET A 45 -6.45 6.60 7.67
C MET A 45 -5.60 6.15 6.48
N GLN A 46 -4.61 5.30 6.73
CA GLN A 46 -3.65 4.83 5.74
C GLN A 46 -3.75 3.32 5.50
N HIS A 47 -3.97 2.95 4.23
CA HIS A 47 -4.10 1.57 3.78
C HIS A 47 -2.78 0.78 3.84
N GLY A 48 -2.88 -0.54 3.63
CA GLY A 48 -1.74 -1.47 3.60
C GLY A 48 -1.15 -1.70 2.21
N LEU A 49 -0.32 -2.73 2.08
CA LEU A 49 0.28 -3.18 0.82
C LEU A 49 -0.81 -3.57 -0.18
N GLU A 50 -0.66 -3.19 -1.45
CA GLU A 50 -1.61 -3.48 -2.55
C GLU A 50 -3.06 -3.09 -2.27
N CYS A 51 -3.25 -2.01 -1.51
CA CYS A 51 -4.57 -1.49 -1.15
C CYS A 51 -4.76 -0.05 -1.65
N SER A 52 -5.92 0.53 -1.34
CA SER A 52 -6.18 1.94 -1.51
C SER A 52 -7.03 2.49 -0.36
N SER A 53 -7.31 3.79 -0.41
CA SER A 53 -8.27 4.45 0.48
C SER A 53 -9.65 3.76 0.57
N SER A 54 -10.03 2.95 -0.42
CA SER A 54 -11.29 2.20 -0.42
C SER A 54 -11.42 1.23 0.76
N ASN A 55 -10.30 0.73 1.34
CA ASN A 55 -10.31 -0.18 2.48
C ASN A 55 -11.14 0.34 3.67
N TRP A 56 -11.21 1.66 3.83
CA TRP A 56 -11.89 2.30 4.96
C TRP A 56 -13.37 2.56 4.72
N VAL A 57 -13.87 2.30 3.50
CA VAL A 57 -15.22 2.65 3.05
C VAL A 57 -15.85 1.53 2.18
N ALA A 58 -15.30 0.31 2.23
CA ALA A 58 -15.70 -0.79 1.35
C ALA A 58 -17.01 -1.48 1.74
N ASN A 59 -17.38 -1.46 3.02
CA ASN A 59 -18.56 -2.16 3.55
C ASN A 59 -19.73 -1.18 3.74
N LEU A 60 -20.70 -1.59 4.58
CA LEU A 60 -21.79 -0.73 5.01
C LEU A 60 -21.28 0.43 5.89
N PRO A 61 -22.05 1.53 6.01
CA PRO A 61 -21.69 2.68 6.85
C PRO A 61 -21.37 2.35 8.32
N ASP A 62 -22.09 1.41 8.91
CA ASP A 62 -21.91 0.94 10.30
C ASP A 62 -20.81 -0.12 10.46
N GLU A 63 -20.18 -0.55 9.37
CA GLU A 63 -19.12 -1.56 9.34
C GLU A 63 -17.79 -1.02 8.77
N SER A 64 -17.76 0.25 8.35
CA SER A 64 -16.59 0.87 7.73
C SER A 64 -16.09 2.03 8.57
N ALA A 65 -14.84 1.93 9.03
CA ALA A 65 -14.25 2.92 9.92
C ALA A 65 -14.37 4.36 9.37
N GLY A 66 -14.16 4.58 8.07
CA GLY A 66 -14.27 5.90 7.46
C GLY A 66 -15.64 6.56 7.69
N PHE A 67 -16.73 5.79 7.55
CA PHE A 67 -18.08 6.27 7.79
C PHE A 67 -18.38 6.43 9.29
N MET A 68 -17.99 5.45 10.09
CA MET A 68 -18.21 5.48 11.55
C MET A 68 -17.51 6.68 12.22
N PHE A 69 -16.29 7.01 11.81
CA PHE A 69 -15.58 8.18 12.34
C PHE A 69 -16.20 9.50 11.87
N ALA A 70 -16.68 9.58 10.62
CA ALA A 70 -17.40 10.75 10.14
C ALA A 70 -18.69 10.98 10.96
N ASP A 71 -19.47 9.93 11.21
CA ASP A 71 -20.68 10.00 12.04
C ASP A 71 -20.38 10.27 13.52
N ALA A 72 -19.20 9.86 14.01
CA ALA A 72 -18.70 10.21 15.34
C ALA A 72 -18.18 11.65 15.44
N GLY A 73 -18.25 12.44 14.36
CA GLY A 73 -17.96 13.86 14.35
C GLY A 73 -16.52 14.24 14.00
N PHE A 74 -15.74 13.33 13.39
CA PHE A 74 -14.39 13.60 12.92
C PHE A 74 -14.37 14.10 11.46
N ASP A 75 -13.31 14.85 11.13
CA ASP A 75 -12.91 15.11 9.75
C ASP A 75 -12.01 13.97 9.27
N VAL A 76 -12.52 13.13 8.36
CA VAL A 76 -11.85 11.89 7.94
C VAL A 76 -11.06 12.13 6.67
N TRP A 77 -9.77 11.82 6.71
CA TRP A 77 -8.85 11.85 5.57
C TRP A 77 -8.35 10.45 5.25
N LEU A 78 -8.39 10.07 3.98
CA LEU A 78 -7.98 8.76 3.49
C LEU A 78 -6.83 8.94 2.50
N GLY A 79 -5.65 8.46 2.88
CA GLY A 79 -4.44 8.57 2.07
C GLY A 79 -4.37 7.51 0.96
N ASN A 80 -3.73 7.85 -0.16
CA ASN A 80 -3.33 6.92 -1.21
C ASN A 80 -1.85 7.08 -1.51
N MET A 81 -1.08 6.01 -1.31
CA MET A 81 0.36 6.01 -1.57
C MET A 81 0.66 6.02 -3.06
N ARG A 82 1.83 6.56 -3.44
CA ARG A 82 2.36 6.51 -4.81
C ARG A 82 2.20 5.12 -5.42
N GLY A 83 1.84 5.08 -6.70
CA GLY A 83 1.71 3.85 -7.47
C GLY A 83 0.39 3.10 -7.34
N ASN A 84 -0.44 3.38 -6.33
CA ASN A 84 -1.77 2.78 -6.26
C ASN A 84 -2.72 3.41 -7.30
N THR A 85 -3.93 2.85 -7.46
CA THR A 85 -4.92 3.23 -8.49
C THR A 85 -5.21 4.74 -8.58
N TYR A 86 -5.09 5.49 -7.48
CA TYR A 86 -5.41 6.93 -7.43
C TYR A 86 -4.17 7.82 -7.56
N SER A 87 -2.98 7.27 -7.32
CA SER A 87 -1.72 8.03 -7.19
C SER A 87 -0.65 7.57 -8.19
N THR A 88 -1.04 7.37 -9.46
CA THR A 88 -0.14 6.98 -10.57
C THR A 88 0.33 8.15 -11.44
N LYS A 89 0.43 9.36 -10.87
CA LYS A 89 0.82 10.58 -11.60
C LYS A 89 2.14 11.14 -11.04
N HIS A 90 2.92 11.77 -11.89
CA HIS A 90 4.18 12.41 -11.52
C HIS A 90 4.41 13.63 -12.41
N ILE A 91 5.12 14.65 -11.90
CA ILE A 91 5.36 15.91 -12.63
C ILE A 91 6.17 15.71 -13.93
N ASN A 92 7.13 14.77 -13.91
CA ASN A 92 8.10 14.55 -14.99
C ASN A 92 8.18 13.09 -15.49
N LEU A 93 7.52 12.14 -14.82
CA LEU A 93 7.67 10.71 -15.08
C LEU A 93 6.34 10.14 -15.55
N SER A 94 6.41 9.14 -16.42
CA SER A 94 5.24 8.43 -16.92
C SER A 94 5.18 7.04 -16.28
N PRO A 95 4.00 6.58 -15.81
CA PRO A 95 3.83 5.22 -15.27
C PRO A 95 4.06 4.13 -16.32
N LYS A 96 4.27 4.48 -17.59
CA LYS A 96 4.68 3.56 -18.66
C LYS A 96 6.18 3.24 -18.67
N HIS A 97 6.98 3.88 -17.81
CA HIS A 97 8.43 3.75 -17.80
C HIS A 97 8.93 3.35 -16.41
N ASP A 98 9.95 2.50 -16.37
CA ASP A 98 10.46 1.88 -15.14
C ASP A 98 10.87 2.89 -14.07
N LYS A 99 11.40 4.04 -14.51
CA LYS A 99 11.82 5.11 -13.59
C LYS A 99 10.68 5.62 -12.69
N PHE A 100 9.43 5.52 -13.12
CA PHE A 100 8.26 5.85 -12.30
C PHE A 100 8.05 4.84 -11.15
N TRP A 101 8.53 3.61 -11.29
CA TRP A 101 8.30 2.52 -10.33
C TRP A 101 9.54 2.25 -9.45
N GLN A 102 10.60 3.06 -9.58
CA GLN A 102 11.82 2.96 -8.78
C GLN A 102 11.66 3.64 -7.41
N TRP A 103 10.80 3.07 -6.57
CA TRP A 103 10.58 3.46 -5.18
C TRP A 103 10.15 2.24 -4.36
N THR A 104 10.23 2.37 -3.04
CA THR A 104 9.76 1.37 -2.09
C THR A 104 8.90 2.05 -1.01
N TRP A 105 8.60 1.32 0.06
CA TRP A 105 7.96 1.91 1.23
C TRP A 105 8.85 2.96 1.93
N ASP A 106 10.16 2.99 1.67
CA ASP A 106 11.07 4.02 2.18
C ASP A 106 10.66 5.42 1.69
N GLU A 107 10.45 5.58 0.38
CA GLU A 107 9.98 6.83 -0.20
C GLU A 107 8.56 7.19 0.28
N MET A 108 7.68 6.19 0.48
CA MET A 108 6.35 6.43 1.06
C MET A 108 6.45 7.01 2.48
N ALA A 109 7.35 6.48 3.31
CA ALA A 109 7.57 6.98 4.66
C ALA A 109 8.20 8.37 4.63
N LYS A 110 9.17 8.59 3.74
CA LYS A 110 9.94 9.83 3.64
C LYS A 110 9.14 10.99 3.07
N TYR A 111 8.45 10.79 1.95
CA TYR A 111 7.84 11.86 1.15
C TYR A 111 6.32 11.86 1.18
N ASP A 112 5.69 10.69 1.03
CA ASP A 112 4.22 10.61 0.85
C ASP A 112 3.49 10.98 2.14
N LEU A 113 3.88 10.37 3.27
CA LEU A 113 3.24 10.63 4.57
C LEU A 113 3.29 12.12 4.92
N GLU A 114 4.44 12.76 4.74
CA GLU A 114 4.61 14.17 5.06
C GLU A 114 3.71 15.05 4.19
N SER A 115 3.76 14.84 2.88
CA SER A 115 2.96 15.60 1.92
C SER A 115 1.46 15.45 2.18
N MET A 116 0.99 14.23 2.42
CA MET A 116 -0.42 13.93 2.68
C MET A 116 -0.90 14.51 4.02
N ILE A 117 -0.12 14.35 5.09
CA ILE A 117 -0.49 14.84 6.43
C ILE A 117 -0.46 16.37 6.47
N ASP A 118 0.53 17.01 5.85
CA ASP A 118 0.59 18.47 5.77
C ASP A 118 -0.57 19.03 4.95
N LYS A 119 -0.95 18.36 3.86
CA LYS A 119 -2.16 18.72 3.12
C LYS A 119 -3.41 18.67 4.02
N ALA A 120 -3.59 17.60 4.77
CA ALA A 120 -4.75 17.43 5.66
C ALA A 120 -4.77 18.48 6.80
N LEU A 121 -3.63 18.73 7.44
CA LEU A 121 -3.51 19.75 8.49
C LEU A 121 -3.75 21.16 7.95
N ASN A 122 -3.19 21.51 6.78
CA ASN A 122 -3.38 22.81 6.16
C ASN A 122 -4.83 23.08 5.77
N ILE A 123 -5.52 22.09 5.21
CA ILE A 123 -6.94 22.24 4.81
C ILE A 123 -7.87 22.27 6.03
N SER A 124 -7.59 21.47 7.06
CA SER A 124 -8.41 21.41 8.27
C SER A 124 -8.15 22.56 9.24
N GLY A 125 -6.98 23.20 9.18
CA GLY A 125 -6.51 24.18 10.16
C GLY A 125 -6.08 23.57 11.51
N GLN A 126 -6.06 22.24 11.63
CA GLN A 126 -5.58 21.57 12.84
C GLN A 126 -4.05 21.57 12.90
N GLN A 127 -3.50 21.57 14.11
CA GLN A 127 -2.05 21.45 14.34
C GLN A 127 -1.59 19.99 14.43
N GLN A 128 -2.51 19.09 14.80
CA GLN A 128 -2.24 17.68 14.96
C GLN A 128 -3.43 16.85 14.48
N LEU A 129 -3.17 15.59 14.12
CA LEU A 129 -4.21 14.63 13.74
C LEU A 129 -4.05 13.28 14.43
N TYR A 130 -5.13 12.51 14.47
CA TYR A 130 -5.10 11.10 14.84
C TYR A 130 -4.72 10.28 13.60
N TYR A 131 -3.75 9.38 13.71
CA TYR A 131 -3.35 8.52 12.61
C TYR A 131 -3.77 7.07 12.84
N MET A 132 -4.44 6.47 11.87
CA MET A 132 -4.73 5.04 11.80
C MET A 132 -3.99 4.43 10.61
N GLY A 133 -3.08 3.50 10.89
CA GLY A 133 -2.41 2.72 9.86
C GLY A 133 -2.87 1.27 9.89
N HIS A 134 -3.05 0.66 8.72
CA HIS A 134 -3.23 -0.79 8.59
C HIS A 134 -2.04 -1.42 7.85
N SER A 135 -1.49 -2.53 8.36
CA SER A 135 -0.44 -3.30 7.68
C SER A 135 0.74 -2.40 7.26
N GLN A 136 1.09 -2.29 5.97
CA GLN A 136 2.14 -1.39 5.48
C GLN A 136 1.94 0.09 5.88
N GLY A 137 0.70 0.55 6.05
CA GLY A 137 0.44 1.90 6.58
C GLY A 137 0.98 2.10 8.00
N THR A 138 1.12 1.03 8.78
CA THR A 138 1.81 1.09 10.07
C THR A 138 3.32 1.13 9.92
N LEU A 139 3.88 0.33 9.00
CA LEU A 139 5.31 0.27 8.71
C LEU A 139 5.84 1.65 8.34
N THR A 140 5.18 2.34 7.40
CA THR A 140 5.62 3.66 6.94
C THR A 140 5.59 4.69 8.07
N MET A 141 4.56 4.66 8.94
CA MET A 141 4.49 5.56 10.09
C MET A 141 5.55 5.23 11.15
N PHE A 142 5.80 3.96 11.46
CA PHE A 142 6.89 3.58 12.36
C PHE A 142 8.24 4.07 11.83
N SER A 143 8.51 3.88 10.54
CA SER A 143 9.74 4.34 9.90
C SER A 143 9.87 5.86 9.95
N LYS A 144 8.83 6.62 9.56
CA LYS A 144 8.84 8.09 9.61
C LYS A 144 9.09 8.61 11.01
N LEU A 145 8.38 8.10 12.02
CA LEU A 145 8.56 8.52 13.41
C LEU A 145 9.91 8.10 14.00
N SER A 146 10.57 7.07 13.47
CA SER A 146 11.91 6.68 13.92
C SER A 146 13.00 7.59 13.35
N LEU A 147 12.82 8.06 12.10
CA LEU A 147 13.81 8.87 11.37
C LEU A 147 13.64 10.38 11.59
N ASP A 148 12.42 10.83 11.91
CA ASP A 148 12.06 12.24 12.05
C ASP A 148 11.21 12.45 13.31
N GLN A 149 11.89 12.79 14.40
CA GLN A 149 11.23 13.03 15.70
C GLN A 149 10.38 14.30 15.68
N ASP A 150 10.69 15.30 14.85
CA ASP A 150 9.92 16.53 14.76
C ASP A 150 8.56 16.29 14.11
N PHE A 151 8.48 15.33 13.17
CA PHE A 151 7.22 14.90 12.58
C PHE A 151 6.21 14.40 13.62
N SER A 152 6.67 13.81 14.73
CA SER A 152 5.79 13.31 15.80
C SER A 152 4.89 14.40 16.39
N LYS A 153 5.31 15.67 16.32
CA LYS A 153 4.53 16.82 16.79
C LYS A 153 3.22 16.98 16.01
N LYS A 154 3.13 16.46 14.78
CA LYS A 154 1.91 16.47 13.94
C LYS A 154 0.93 15.33 14.30
N ILE A 155 1.38 14.33 15.06
CA ILE A 155 0.61 13.11 15.34
C ILE A 155 0.16 13.10 16.80
N ARG A 156 -1.15 13.31 17.01
CA ARG A 156 -1.75 13.30 18.35
C ARG A 156 -1.75 11.91 18.97
N LYS A 157 -2.07 10.90 18.17
CA LYS A 157 -2.01 9.48 18.56
C LYS A 157 -1.96 8.60 17.33
N PHE A 158 -1.17 7.53 17.41
CA PHE A 158 -1.06 6.50 16.39
C PHE A 158 -1.78 5.22 16.82
N PHE A 159 -2.77 4.80 16.03
CA PHE A 159 -3.45 3.52 16.13
C PHE A 159 -2.93 2.58 15.02
N ALA A 160 -2.22 1.53 15.42
CA ALA A 160 -1.60 0.57 14.50
C ALA A 160 -2.43 -0.72 14.41
N LEU A 161 -3.06 -0.96 13.27
CA LEU A 161 -3.88 -2.15 12.99
C LEU A 161 -3.07 -3.16 12.17
N ALA A 162 -2.95 -4.39 12.67
CA ALA A 162 -2.04 -5.40 12.09
C ALA A 162 -0.62 -4.84 11.86
N PRO A 163 0.08 -4.41 12.93
CA PRO A 163 1.33 -3.67 12.81
C PRO A 163 2.45 -4.48 12.16
N VAL A 164 3.22 -3.83 11.28
CA VAL A 164 4.37 -4.43 10.60
C VAL A 164 5.63 -3.65 10.98
N GLY A 165 6.47 -4.25 11.84
CA GLY A 165 7.83 -3.77 12.11
C GLY A 165 8.91 -4.73 11.59
N SER A 166 8.61 -6.02 11.52
CA SER A 166 9.46 -7.03 10.88
C SER A 166 8.59 -8.15 10.30
N VAL A 167 9.02 -8.70 9.16
CA VAL A 167 8.35 -9.83 8.49
C VAL A 167 9.10 -11.15 8.67
N LYS A 168 10.12 -11.22 9.55
CA LYS A 168 10.98 -12.39 9.74
C LYS A 168 10.23 -13.70 10.02
N HIS A 169 9.07 -13.62 10.66
CA HIS A 169 8.25 -14.77 11.06
C HIS A 169 6.88 -14.80 10.36
N ILE A 170 6.72 -14.08 9.24
CA ILE A 170 5.48 -14.10 8.47
C ILE A 170 5.17 -15.52 7.99
N LYS A 171 3.88 -15.87 7.93
CA LYS A 171 3.40 -17.18 7.47
C LYS A 171 2.54 -17.00 6.22
N GLY A 172 2.24 -18.11 5.56
CA GLY A 172 1.32 -18.15 4.41
C GLY A 172 2.00 -17.75 3.11
N MET A 173 1.18 -17.31 2.15
CA MET A 173 1.59 -17.12 0.75
C MET A 173 2.74 -16.12 0.58
N LEU A 174 2.77 -15.04 1.37
CA LEU A 174 3.85 -14.07 1.31
C LEU A 174 5.22 -14.66 1.71
N LYS A 175 5.25 -15.60 2.66
CA LYS A 175 6.49 -16.31 3.01
C LYS A 175 6.95 -17.19 1.85
N VAL A 176 6.02 -17.95 1.26
CA VAL A 176 6.29 -18.83 0.12
C VAL A 176 6.79 -18.02 -1.08
N MET A 177 6.14 -16.90 -1.40
CA MET A 177 6.58 -15.99 -2.46
C MET A 177 8.00 -15.45 -2.19
N ALA A 178 8.28 -15.01 -0.96
CA ALA A 178 9.59 -14.46 -0.62
C ALA A 178 10.71 -15.52 -0.65
N ASP A 179 10.48 -16.70 -0.08
CA ASP A 179 11.50 -17.74 0.05
C ASP A 179 11.73 -18.51 -1.26
N ASP A 180 10.64 -18.87 -1.95
CA ASP A 180 10.69 -19.82 -3.08
C ASP A 180 10.70 -19.12 -4.45
N PHE A 181 10.33 -17.84 -4.50
CA PHE A 181 10.27 -17.06 -5.75
C PHE A 181 11.05 -15.75 -5.67
N GLY A 182 11.71 -15.44 -4.55
CA GLY A 182 12.42 -14.17 -4.37
C GLY A 182 13.53 -13.96 -5.41
N LEU A 183 14.36 -14.99 -5.65
CA LEU A 183 15.43 -14.93 -6.64
C LEU A 183 14.89 -14.80 -8.08
N GLU A 184 13.81 -15.50 -8.39
CA GLU A 184 13.13 -15.43 -9.68
C GLU A 184 12.46 -14.07 -9.89
N LEU A 185 11.89 -13.48 -8.84
CA LEU A 185 11.31 -12.13 -8.86
C LEU A 185 12.38 -11.07 -9.02
N ASP A 186 13.51 -11.18 -8.31
CA ASP A 186 14.66 -10.28 -8.46
C ASP A 186 15.25 -10.37 -9.87
N ALA A 187 15.47 -11.59 -10.37
CA ALA A 187 15.96 -11.81 -11.73
C ALA A 187 14.95 -11.35 -12.80
N PHE A 188 13.65 -11.51 -12.55
CA PHE A 188 12.61 -10.99 -13.42
C PHE A 188 12.61 -9.46 -13.43
N TYR A 189 12.74 -8.84 -12.26
CA TYR A 189 12.85 -7.39 -12.12
C TYR A 189 14.09 -6.84 -12.85
N ASP A 190 15.24 -7.49 -12.71
CA ASP A 190 16.48 -7.11 -13.38
C ASP A 190 16.39 -7.21 -14.92
N VAL A 191 15.56 -8.14 -15.44
CA VAL A 191 15.42 -8.39 -16.89
C VAL A 191 14.27 -7.60 -17.52
N VAL A 192 13.15 -7.45 -16.81
CA VAL A 192 11.90 -6.88 -17.35
C VAL A 192 11.68 -5.44 -16.90
N GLY A 193 12.40 -4.99 -15.87
CA GLY A 193 12.31 -3.64 -15.34
C GLY A 193 11.25 -3.47 -14.26
N ALA A 194 11.25 -2.29 -13.63
CA ALA A 194 10.30 -1.94 -12.58
C ALA A 194 8.93 -1.64 -13.21
N GLY A 195 7.93 -2.46 -12.94
CA GLY A 195 6.56 -2.28 -13.41
C GLY A 195 5.53 -2.29 -12.27
N GLU A 196 4.26 -2.07 -12.61
CA GLU A 196 3.16 -2.18 -11.66
C GLU A 196 2.99 -3.64 -11.20
N PHE A 197 3.07 -3.87 -9.89
CA PHE A 197 2.81 -5.18 -9.29
C PHE A 197 1.30 -5.34 -9.07
N LEU A 198 0.70 -6.41 -9.59
CA LEU A 198 -0.75 -6.73 -9.46
C LEU A 198 -1.72 -5.59 -9.87
N PRO A 199 -1.62 -5.06 -11.10
CA PRO A 199 -2.46 -3.95 -11.59
C PRO A 199 -3.96 -4.26 -11.55
N ASN A 200 -4.79 -3.25 -11.23
CA ASN A 200 -6.26 -3.39 -11.27
C ASN A 200 -6.81 -3.33 -12.72
N ASN A 201 -6.51 -4.36 -13.51
CA ASN A 201 -6.91 -4.50 -14.90
C ASN A 201 -7.92 -5.65 -15.10
N TRP A 202 -8.42 -5.79 -16.33
CA TRP A 202 -9.42 -6.81 -16.68
C TRP A 202 -8.96 -8.25 -16.37
N LEU A 203 -7.67 -8.54 -16.56
CA LEU A 203 -7.11 -9.86 -16.30
C LEU A 203 -7.11 -10.15 -14.79
N MET A 204 -6.66 -9.19 -13.98
CA MET A 204 -6.65 -9.33 -12.52
C MET A 204 -8.06 -9.38 -11.93
N LYS A 205 -9.05 -8.74 -12.57
CA LYS A 205 -10.47 -8.91 -12.21
C LYS A 205 -10.96 -10.34 -12.46
N ILE A 206 -10.62 -10.95 -13.60
CA ILE A 206 -10.96 -12.36 -13.87
C ILE A 206 -10.30 -13.28 -12.85
N VAL A 207 -9.01 -13.05 -12.54
CA VAL A 207 -8.29 -13.82 -11.52
C VAL A 207 -8.98 -13.67 -10.15
N ALA A 208 -9.32 -12.44 -9.76
CA ALA A 208 -10.02 -12.18 -8.51
C ALA A 208 -11.40 -12.84 -8.47
N GLU A 209 -12.21 -12.73 -9.53
CA GLU A 209 -13.52 -13.39 -9.63
C GLU A 209 -13.39 -14.92 -9.54
N THR A 210 -12.36 -15.50 -10.15
CA THR A 210 -12.10 -16.94 -10.13
C THR A 210 -11.65 -17.43 -8.76
N VAL A 211 -10.75 -16.68 -8.10
CA VAL A 211 -10.20 -17.05 -6.79
C VAL A 211 -11.20 -16.75 -5.67
N CYS A 212 -11.78 -15.55 -5.65
CA CYS A 212 -12.71 -15.11 -4.61
C CYS A 212 -14.12 -15.66 -4.80
N GLY A 213 -14.60 -15.82 -6.05
CA GLY A 213 -15.87 -16.49 -6.35
C GLY A 213 -15.77 -18.02 -6.28
N GLY A 214 -14.55 -18.56 -6.31
CA GLY A 214 -14.24 -19.99 -6.44
C GLY A 214 -13.62 -20.64 -5.22
N LEU A 215 -13.84 -20.13 -4.00
CA LEU A 215 -13.52 -20.85 -2.75
C LEU A 215 -14.42 -22.11 -2.53
N LYS A 216 -14.73 -22.83 -3.61
CA LYS A 216 -15.00 -24.27 -3.60
C LYS A 216 -13.67 -24.98 -3.93
N LEU A 217 -12.84 -25.15 -2.89
CA LEU A 217 -11.69 -26.04 -2.63
C LEU A 217 -10.97 -26.88 -3.74
N MET A 218 -11.19 -26.71 -5.06
CA MET A 218 -10.57 -27.56 -6.10
C MET A 218 -10.05 -26.83 -7.34
N ALA A 219 -10.17 -25.50 -7.46
CA ALA A 219 -9.82 -24.78 -8.68
C ALA A 219 -8.35 -24.30 -8.79
N MET A 220 -7.41 -24.84 -8.00
CA MET A 220 -5.98 -24.50 -8.13
C MET A 220 -5.23 -25.30 -9.21
N ALA A 221 -5.87 -26.31 -9.82
CA ALA A 221 -5.26 -27.10 -10.90
C ALA A 221 -4.98 -26.30 -12.19
N PRO A 222 -5.89 -25.45 -12.72
CA PRO A 222 -5.62 -24.67 -13.92
C PRO A 222 -4.67 -23.50 -13.69
N PHE A 223 -4.56 -22.96 -12.46
CA PHE A 223 -3.62 -21.86 -12.16
C PHE A 223 -2.16 -22.36 -12.16
N ILE A 224 -1.92 -23.53 -11.55
CA ILE A 224 -0.64 -24.23 -11.67
C ILE A 224 -0.40 -24.62 -13.13
N ALA A 225 -1.41 -25.08 -13.87
CA ALA A 225 -1.25 -25.41 -15.28
C ALA A 225 -0.91 -24.20 -16.15
N VAL A 226 -1.49 -23.01 -15.94
CA VAL A 226 -1.14 -21.81 -16.72
C VAL A 226 0.27 -21.34 -16.37
N VAL A 227 0.63 -21.27 -15.08
CA VAL A 227 2.00 -20.91 -14.65
C VAL A 227 3.04 -21.92 -15.14
N VAL A 228 2.73 -23.22 -15.11
CA VAL A 228 3.62 -24.30 -15.56
C VAL A 228 3.66 -24.43 -17.09
N ILE A 229 2.55 -24.24 -17.81
CA ILE A 229 2.48 -24.40 -19.28
C ILE A 229 3.00 -23.14 -19.98
N TYR A 230 2.65 -21.94 -19.51
CA TYR A 230 3.21 -20.70 -20.05
C TYR A 230 4.65 -20.45 -19.57
N GLY A 231 4.99 -20.83 -18.34
CA GLY A 231 6.38 -20.82 -17.85
C GLY A 231 7.27 -21.82 -18.59
N LYS A 232 6.77 -23.02 -18.93
CA LYS A 232 7.56 -24.03 -19.66
C LYS A 232 7.87 -23.66 -21.11
N ARG A 233 7.11 -22.77 -21.74
CA ARG A 233 7.34 -22.39 -23.14
C ARG A 233 8.62 -21.57 -23.35
N TYR A 234 9.18 -21.02 -22.27
CA TYR A 234 10.50 -20.36 -22.26
C TYR A 234 11.60 -21.17 -21.56
N ILE A 235 11.25 -22.15 -20.72
CA ILE A 235 12.23 -23.00 -19.98
C ILE A 235 12.85 -24.08 -20.88
N TRP A 236 12.15 -24.58 -21.90
CA TRP A 236 12.68 -25.67 -22.74
C TRP A 236 13.89 -25.26 -23.59
N THR A 237 14.07 -23.96 -23.85
CA THR A 237 15.22 -23.41 -24.56
C THR A 237 16.45 -23.21 -23.65
N PHE A 238 16.30 -23.20 -22.32
CA PHE A 238 17.39 -22.90 -21.38
C PHE A 238 18.06 -24.14 -20.77
N THR A 239 17.35 -25.27 -20.67
CA THR A 239 17.87 -26.52 -20.06
C THR A 239 18.98 -27.24 -20.83
N LYS A 240 19.53 -26.66 -21.91
CA LYS A 240 20.67 -27.24 -22.66
C LYS A 240 22.02 -26.57 -22.40
N SER A 241 22.09 -25.48 -21.65
CA SER A 241 23.35 -24.81 -21.36
C SER A 241 23.55 -24.58 -19.87
N GLN A 242 24.61 -25.21 -19.37
CA GLN A 242 25.36 -24.87 -18.15
C GLN A 242 25.16 -25.81 -16.97
N LYS A 243 25.91 -26.93 -17.01
CA LYS A 243 26.53 -27.52 -15.84
C LYS A 243 27.51 -26.49 -15.27
N PHE A 244 27.25 -25.88 -14.11
CA PHE A 244 28.32 -25.40 -13.23
C PHE A 244 27.93 -25.55 -11.76
N ILE A 245 28.71 -26.39 -11.09
CA ILE A 245 28.78 -26.65 -9.65
C ILE A 245 29.38 -25.40 -9.00
N PHE A 246 28.86 -24.89 -7.87
CA PHE A 246 29.71 -24.35 -6.78
C PHE A 246 29.02 -24.34 -5.41
N LYS A 247 29.90 -24.45 -4.40
CA LYS A 247 29.72 -24.83 -2.99
C LYS A 247 29.12 -23.73 -2.10
N SER A 248 28.51 -24.15 -0.99
CA SER A 248 28.10 -23.29 0.11
C SER A 248 29.29 -22.51 0.72
N VAL A 249 29.12 -21.21 0.93
CA VAL A 249 30.04 -20.39 1.73
C VAL A 249 29.47 -20.27 3.15
N LYS A 250 30.29 -20.61 4.16
CA LYS A 250 29.95 -20.48 5.58
C LYS A 250 29.74 -19.00 5.96
N GLY A 251 28.67 -18.72 6.68
CA GLY A 251 28.38 -17.39 7.25
C GLY A 251 29.42 -16.93 8.27
N ARG A 252 29.61 -15.60 8.36
CA ARG A 252 30.44 -14.95 9.38
C ARG A 252 29.76 -15.03 10.75
N GLU A 253 30.53 -15.33 11.79
CA GLU A 253 30.07 -15.26 13.18
C GLU A 253 29.84 -13.80 13.63
N PRO A 254 28.87 -13.55 14.52
CA PRO A 254 28.62 -12.22 15.07
C PRO A 254 29.74 -11.78 16.03
N PRO A 255 29.98 -10.46 16.18
CA PRO A 255 31.02 -9.94 17.06
C PRO A 255 30.69 -10.19 18.53
N LYS A 256 31.72 -10.54 19.32
CA LYS A 256 31.60 -10.72 20.77
C LYS A 256 31.42 -9.36 21.45
N SER A 257 30.45 -9.27 22.35
CA SER A 257 30.20 -8.12 23.22
C SER A 257 31.42 -7.85 24.12
N GLN A 258 31.88 -6.60 24.16
CA GLN A 258 32.70 -6.05 25.26
C GLN A 258 31.80 -5.26 26.19
#